data_AF-A0A6P0J0L2-F1
#
_entry.id   AF-A0A6P0J0L2-F1
#
_cell.length_a   1.000
_cell.length_b   1.000
_cell.length_c   1.000
_cell.angle_alpha   90.00
_cell.angle_beta   90.00
_cell.angle_gamma   90.00
#
_symmetry.space_group_name_H-M   'P 1'
#
loop_
_entity.id
_entity.type
_entity.pdbx_description
1 polymer ?
#
loop_
_entity_poly.entity_id
_entity_poly.type
_entity_poly.pdbx_seq_one_letter_code
_entity_poly.pdbx_strand_id
1 'polypeptide(L)'
;NHVASRYDFVIIDTPSLNVAADAPILGKMTDGVLLVSRPGVVDSGSAAFAKGLLEQSGQTVLGLVVNGVIPDNEPNSYYYFSQEYISDDSVALNRILDVASYE
;
A
#
# COMPACT_ATOMS: atom_id res chain seq x y z
N ASN A 1 -19.86 -4.04 19.25
CA ASN A 1 -20.28 -3.15 18.15
C ASN A 1 -20.38 -1.67 18.54
N HIS A 2 -19.55 -1.16 19.46
CA HIS A 2 -19.67 0.24 19.90
C HIS A 2 -18.83 1.22 19.06
N VAL A 3 -17.69 0.76 18.54
CA VAL A 3 -16.83 1.56 17.65
C VAL A 3 -17.45 1.67 16.26
N ALA A 4 -17.90 0.55 15.69
CA ALA A 4 -18.54 0.51 14.37
C ALA A 4 -19.82 1.37 14.28
N SER A 5 -20.50 1.64 15.40
CA SER A 5 -21.69 2.51 15.41
C SER A 5 -21.36 4.01 15.43
N ARG A 6 -20.09 4.39 15.54
CA ARG A 6 -19.63 5.77 15.72
C ARG A 6 -18.81 6.30 14.54
N TYR A 7 -18.39 5.43 13.63
CA TYR A 7 -17.58 5.75 12.48
C TYR A 7 -18.19 5.12 11.23
N ASP A 8 -18.06 5.80 10.10
CA ASP A 8 -18.51 5.26 8.81
C ASP A 8 -17.64 4.07 8.35
N PHE A 9 -16.36 4.09 8.71
CA PHE A 9 -15.40 3.03 8.44
C PHE A 9 -14.46 2.82 9.63
N VAL A 10 -14.08 1.56 9.85
CA VAL A 10 -13.08 1.18 10.86
C VAL A 10 -12.00 0.35 10.17
N ILE A 11 -10.78 0.86 10.17
CA ILE A 11 -9.61 0.14 9.65
C ILE A 11 -8.81 -0.38 10.85
N ILE A 12 -8.48 -1.66 10.82
CA ILE A 12 -7.68 -2.32 11.85
C ILE A 12 -6.34 -2.67 11.22
N ASP A 13 -5.27 -2.07 11.74
CA ASP A 13 -3.91 -2.46 11.38
C ASP A 13 -3.49 -3.69 12.19
N THR A 14 -2.80 -4.61 11.55
CA THR A 14 -2.39 -5.89 12.13
C THR A 14 -0.94 -6.19 11.75
N PRO A 15 -0.17 -6.89 12.60
CA PRO A 15 1.12 -7.43 12.20
C PRO A 15 1.02 -8.33 10.95
N SER A 16 2.16 -8.56 10.29
CA SER A 16 2.23 -9.46 9.12
C SER A 16 1.68 -10.85 9.44
N LEU A 17 0.93 -11.42 8.49
CA LEU A 17 0.39 -12.79 8.51
C LEU A 17 1.46 -13.86 8.77
N ASN A 18 2.70 -13.59 8.39
CA ASN A 18 3.81 -14.53 8.55
C ASN A 18 4.35 -14.56 9.99
N VAL A 19 4.01 -13.57 10.81
CA VAL A 19 4.57 -13.36 12.16
C VAL A 19 3.52 -13.49 13.25
N ALA A 20 2.25 -13.16 12.97
CA ALA A 20 1.16 -13.23 13.94
C ALA A 20 -0.17 -13.68 13.31
N ALA A 21 -1.03 -14.24 14.16
CA ALA A 21 -2.37 -14.71 13.78
C ALA A 21 -3.46 -13.64 13.92
N ASP A 22 -3.09 -12.37 14.13
CA ASP A 22 -4.02 -11.29 14.46
C ASP A 22 -5.02 -11.03 13.32
N ALA A 23 -4.55 -10.93 12.07
CA ALA A 23 -5.40 -10.70 10.90
C ALA A 23 -6.48 -11.80 10.71
N PRO A 24 -6.14 -13.11 10.75
CA PRO A 24 -7.15 -14.18 10.67
C PRO A 24 -8.17 -14.17 11.81
N ILE A 25 -7.79 -13.70 13.00
CA ILE A 25 -8.67 -13.64 14.16
C ILE A 25 -9.61 -12.43 14.04
N LEU A 26 -9.03 -11.24 13.87
CA LEU A 26 -9.76 -9.97 13.80
C LEU A 26 -10.61 -9.88 12.55
N GLY A 27 -10.16 -10.47 11.43
CA GLY A 27 -10.91 -10.51 10.17
C GLY A 27 -12.33 -11.07 10.33
N LYS A 28 -12.54 -12.02 11.27
CA LYS A 28 -13.87 -12.61 11.54
C LYS A 28 -14.87 -11.61 12.10
N MET A 29 -14.40 -10.45 12.55
CA MET A 29 -15.21 -9.36 13.11
C MET A 29 -15.31 -8.17 12.14
N THR A 30 -14.78 -8.30 10.92
CA THR A 30 -14.76 -7.26 9.90
C THR A 30 -15.50 -7.70 8.64
N ASP A 31 -15.80 -6.76 7.75
CA ASP A 31 -16.40 -7.06 6.44
C ASP A 31 -15.41 -7.75 5.48
N GLY A 32 -14.11 -7.63 5.76
CA GLY A 32 -13.08 -8.35 5.02
C GLY A 32 -11.68 -7.80 5.25
N VAL A 33 -10.71 -8.46 4.63
CA VAL A 33 -9.28 -8.18 4.77
C VAL A 33 -8.72 -7.67 3.45
N LEU A 34 -7.91 -6.62 3.51
CA LEU A 34 -7.09 -6.16 2.40
C LEU A 34 -5.66 -6.65 2.60
N LEU A 35 -5.14 -7.45 1.66
CA LEU A 35 -3.77 -7.92 1.73
C LEU A 35 -2.83 -6.85 1.16
N VAL A 36 -1.74 -6.52 1.86
CA VAL A 36 -0.73 -5.57 1.38
C VAL A 36 0.56 -6.33 1.05
N SER A 37 1.09 -6.14 -0.15
CA SER A 37 2.37 -6.72 -0.59
C SER A 37 3.31 -5.63 -1.11
N ARG A 38 4.61 -5.84 -0.92
CA ARG A 38 5.66 -4.95 -1.43
C ARG A 38 6.62 -5.72 -2.34
N PRO A 39 6.65 -5.43 -3.65
CA PRO A 39 7.62 -6.01 -4.58
C PRO A 39 9.06 -5.76 -4.13
N GLY A 40 9.94 -6.73 -4.36
CA GLY A 40 11.35 -6.65 -3.95
C GLY A 40 11.61 -6.82 -2.44
N VAL A 41 10.55 -6.91 -1.62
CA VAL A 41 10.64 -7.18 -0.18
C VAL A 41 9.99 -8.52 0.17
N VAL A 42 8.79 -8.78 -0.36
CA VAL A 42 8.09 -10.05 -0.15
C VAL A 42 8.52 -11.06 -1.22
N ASP A 43 8.99 -12.23 -0.80
CA ASP A 43 9.25 -13.35 -1.70
C ASP A 43 7.99 -14.18 -2.01
N SER A 44 8.05 -15.00 -3.05
CA SER A 44 6.91 -15.80 -3.51
C SER A 44 6.45 -16.86 -2.51
N GLY A 45 7.36 -17.41 -1.70
CA GLY A 45 7.03 -18.38 -0.65
C GLY A 45 6.25 -17.73 0.49
N SER A 46 6.72 -16.57 0.95
CA SER A 46 6.03 -15.73 1.94
C SER A 46 4.62 -15.33 1.47
N ALA A 47 4.47 -14.95 0.20
CA ALA A 47 3.19 -14.61 -0.39
C ALA A 47 2.24 -15.82 -0.49
N ALA A 48 2.76 -16.98 -0.92
CA ALA A 48 1.98 -18.21 -1.02
C ALA A 48 1.49 -18.70 0.36
N PHE A 49 2.34 -18.59 1.39
CA PHE A 49 1.97 -18.92 2.76
C PHE A 49 0.86 -18.02 3.30
N ALA A 50 0.98 -16.70 3.12
CA ALA A 50 -0.05 -15.74 3.53
C ALA A 50 -1.40 -16.00 2.83
N LYS A 51 -1.38 -16.30 1.52
CA LYS A 51 -2.56 -16.70 0.75
C LYS A 51 -3.21 -17.96 1.33
N GLY A 52 -2.41 -19.00 1.60
CA GLY A 52 -2.90 -20.25 2.18
C GLY A 52 -3.50 -20.08 3.57
N LEU A 53 -2.92 -19.21 4.42
CA LEU A 53 -3.49 -18.87 5.72
C LEU A 53 -4.85 -18.19 5.60
N LEU A 54 -4.96 -17.20 4.70
CA LEU A 54 -6.23 -16.50 4.47
C LEU A 54 -7.31 -17.45 3.94
N GLU A 55 -6.96 -18.32 2.98
CA GLU A 55 -7.87 -19.36 2.45
C GLU A 55 -8.35 -20.32 3.55
N GLN A 56 -7.44 -20.81 4.40
CA GLN A 56 -7.79 -21.69 5.52
C GLN A 56 -8.62 -21.00 6.60
N SER A 57 -8.39 -19.70 6.81
CA SER A 57 -9.10 -18.94 7.83
C SER A 57 -10.56 -18.62 7.46
N GLY A 58 -10.95 -18.83 6.20
CA GLY A 58 -12.29 -18.55 5.69
C GLY A 58 -12.62 -17.06 5.61
N GLN A 59 -11.60 -16.21 5.57
CA GLN A 59 -11.76 -14.76 5.52
C GLN A 59 -12.18 -14.27 4.14
N THR A 60 -13.01 -13.24 4.10
CA THR A 60 -13.30 -12.51 2.86
C THR A 60 -12.11 -11.61 2.54
N VAL A 61 -11.33 -11.96 1.53
CA VAL A 61 -10.25 -11.10 1.01
C VAL A 61 -10.86 -10.11 0.03
N LEU A 62 -10.86 -8.83 0.39
CA LEU A 62 -11.42 -7.74 -0.42
C LEU A 62 -10.55 -7.41 -1.63
N GLY A 63 -9.24 -7.66 -1.53
CA GLY A 63 -8.29 -7.43 -2.61
C GLY A 63 -6.83 -7.41 -2.15
N LEU A 64 -5.95 -7.05 -3.08
CA LEU A 64 -4.51 -6.91 -2.89
C LEU A 64 -4.09 -5.46 -3.18
N VAL A 65 -3.37 -4.85 -2.24
CA VAL A 65 -2.66 -3.59 -2.44
C VAL A 65 -1.20 -3.89 -2.68
N VAL A 66 -0.70 -3.48 -3.85
CA VAL A 66 0.73 -3.48 -4.15
C VAL A 66 1.29 -2.13 -3.73
N ASN A 67 2.04 -2.10 -2.63
CA ASN A 67 2.64 -0.89 -2.08
C ASN A 67 4.15 -0.85 -2.38
N GLY A 68 4.70 0.30 -2.76
CA GLY A 68 6.11 0.44 -3.09
C GLY A 68 6.44 -0.21 -4.44
N VAL A 69 5.60 0.03 -5.45
CA VAL A 69 5.91 -0.33 -6.84
C VAL A 69 7.23 0.30 -7.26
N ILE A 70 8.03 -0.44 -8.03
CA ILE A 70 9.31 0.03 -8.57
C ILE A 70 9.02 0.57 -9.98
N PRO A 71 9.08 1.90 -10.21
CA PRO A 71 8.66 2.50 -11.47
C PRO A 71 9.38 1.94 -12.70
N ASP A 72 10.66 1.61 -12.56
CA ASP A 72 11.49 1.03 -13.64
C ASP A 72 10.98 -0.35 -14.09
N ASN A 73 10.25 -1.06 -13.23
CA ASN A 73 9.67 -2.36 -13.53
C ASN A 73 8.25 -2.26 -14.09
N GLU A 74 7.70 -1.06 -14.27
CA GLU A 74 6.34 -0.81 -14.72
C GLU A 74 6.32 -0.24 -16.14
N PRO A 75 6.26 -1.08 -17.19
CA PRO A 75 6.44 -0.66 -18.59
C PRO A 75 5.37 0.31 -19.11
N ASN A 76 4.23 0.46 -18.42
CA ASN A 76 3.12 1.35 -18.79
C ASN A 76 2.68 2.25 -17.62
N SER A 77 3.58 2.60 -16.70
CA SER A 77 3.20 3.27 -15.46
C SER A 77 2.70 4.70 -15.71
N TYR A 78 1.54 5.03 -15.12
CA TYR A 78 1.06 6.41 -14.93
C TYR A 78 2.05 7.28 -14.10
N TYR A 79 3.07 6.65 -13.51
CA TYR A 79 4.12 7.29 -12.72
C TYR A 79 5.09 8.10 -13.59
N TYR A 80 5.23 7.77 -14.88
CA TYR A 80 6.01 8.61 -15.81
C TYR A 80 5.34 9.97 -16.02
N PHE A 81 4.00 10.00 -16.19
CA PHE A 81 3.27 11.25 -16.33
C PHE A 81 3.33 12.11 -15.07
N SER A 82 3.28 11.52 -13.86
CA SER A 82 3.38 12.32 -12.64
C SER A 82 4.79 12.87 -12.39
N GLN A 83 5.85 12.15 -12.78
CA GLN A 83 7.22 12.67 -12.70
C GLN A 83 7.48 13.82 -13.68
N GLU A 84 6.92 13.77 -14.90
CA GLU A 84 7.03 14.88 -15.85
C GLU A 84 6.40 16.17 -15.27
N TYR A 85 5.21 16.09 -14.68
CA TYR A 85 4.55 17.22 -14.03
C TYR A 85 5.30 17.76 -12.80
N ILE A 86 5.88 16.90 -11.97
CA ILE A 86 6.68 17.32 -10.80
C ILE A 86 8.03 17.93 -11.22
N SER A 87 8.59 17.44 -12.32
CA SER A 87 9.85 17.96 -12.88
C SER A 87 9.70 19.39 -13.42
N ASP A 88 8.58 19.72 -14.07
CA ASP A 88 8.36 21.05 -14.63
C ASP A 88 8.22 22.13 -13.55
N ASP A 89 7.49 21.85 -12.47
CA ASP A 89 7.32 22.78 -11.34
C ASP A 89 8.62 22.99 -10.55
N SER A 90 9.43 21.95 -10.38
CA SER A 90 10.71 22.05 -9.67
C SER A 90 11.79 22.79 -10.48
N VAL A 91 11.78 22.67 -11.82
CA VAL A 91 12.66 23.44 -12.71
C VAL A 91 12.32 24.94 -12.68
N ALA A 92 11.03 25.28 -12.62
CA ALA A 92 10.58 26.67 -12.53
C ALA A 92 11.00 27.34 -11.20
N LEU A 93 10.89 26.63 -10.07
CA LEU A 93 11.32 27.13 -8.76
C LEU A 93 12.84 27.32 -8.67
N ASN A 94 13.62 26.39 -9.22
CA ASN A 94 15.08 26.51 -9.24
C ASN A 94 15.55 27.71 -10.08
N ARG A 95 14.88 28.02 -11.20
CA ARG A 95 15.17 29.22 -11.98
C ARG A 95 14.92 30.50 -11.20
N ILE A 96 13.83 30.59 -10.43
CA ILE A 96 13.49 31.78 -9.64
C ILE A 96 14.51 32.02 -8.52
N LEU A 97 14.93 30.95 -7.84
CA LEU A 97 15.92 31.02 -6.75
C LEU A 97 17.32 31.38 -7.27
N ASP A 98 17.69 30.93 -8.47
CA ASP A 98 18.94 31.33 -9.14
C ASP A 98 18.95 32.82 -9.49
N VAL A 99 17.81 33.45 -9.83
CA VAL A 99 17.80 34.91 -10.11
C VAL A 99 17.87 35.74 -8.83
N ALA A 100 17.30 35.24 -7.73
CA ALA A 100 17.25 35.95 -6.44
C ALA A 100 18.57 35.90 -5.64
N SER A 101 19.55 35.14 -6.10
CA SER A 101 20.88 35.01 -5.47
C SER A 101 21.97 35.88 -6.11
N TYR A 102 21.61 36.72 -7.09
CA TYR A 102 22.48 37.73 -7.72
C TYR A 102 22.12 39.19 -7.33
N GLU A 103 21.60 39.42 -6.12
CA GLU A 103 21.56 40.74 -5.48
C GLU A 103 22.39 40.77 -4.18
#